data_AF-A0A960D998-F1
#
_entry.id   AF-A0A960D998-F1
#
_cell.length_a   1.000
_cell.length_b   1.000
_cell.length_c   1.000
_cell.angle_alpha   90.00
_cell.angle_beta   90.00
_cell.angle_gamma   90.00
#
_symmetry.space_group_name_H-M   'P 1'
#
loop_
_entity.id
_entity.type
_entity.pdbx_description
1 polymer ?
#
loop_
_entity_poly.entity_id
_entity_poly.type
_entity_poly.pdbx_seq_one_letter_code
_entity_poly.pdbx_strand_id
1 'polypeptide(L)'
;MLSRMASQWKTLQRFAENLVFNEAPKLIQHGIRMGIDALLASTIATEPPTAITAGRPVTRSSVPTAHRAREVSYAPDLDGRADPGEIVWTWVAYEDDPTRGKDRPVLVVGRDRRILLGLMLSSQDHHRDDP
;
A
#
# COMPACT_ATOMS: atom_id res chain seq x y z
N MET A 1 -23.58 0.55 29.31
CA MET A 1 -24.00 1.47 28.23
C MET A 1 -22.85 1.60 27.22
N LEU A 2 -22.52 0.50 26.55
CA LEU A 2 -21.37 0.40 25.63
C LEU A 2 -21.81 -0.44 24.43
N SER A 3 -22.36 0.19 23.41
CA SER A 3 -22.60 -0.47 22.12
C SER A 3 -22.92 0.60 21.08
N ARG A 4 -21.98 0.89 20.16
CA ARG A 4 -22.29 1.49 18.84
C ARG A 4 -21.14 1.65 17.82
N MET A 5 -19.97 1.01 17.96
CA MET A 5 -18.90 1.13 16.94
C MET A 5 -18.46 -0.18 16.26
N ALA A 6 -19.15 -1.30 16.48
CA ALA A 6 -18.88 -2.54 15.76
C ALA A 6 -19.66 -2.70 14.43
N SER A 7 -20.40 -1.68 14.00
CA SER A 7 -21.38 -1.80 12.90
C SER A 7 -20.85 -1.44 11.51
N GLN A 8 -19.68 -0.79 11.39
CA GLN A 8 -19.14 -0.41 10.09
C GLN A 8 -18.11 -1.40 9.53
N TRP A 9 -17.52 -2.24 10.38
CA TRP A 9 -16.61 -3.31 9.95
C TRP A 9 -17.34 -4.45 9.21
N LYS A 10 -18.62 -4.67 9.50
CA LYS A 10 -19.45 -5.69 8.82
C LYS A 10 -19.88 -5.31 7.41
N THR A 11 -19.75 -4.06 7.00
CA THR A 11 -20.07 -3.60 5.64
C THR A 11 -18.91 -3.78 4.69
N LEU A 12 -17.67 -3.65 5.19
CA LEU A 12 -16.44 -3.89 4.42
C LEU A 12 -16.26 -5.40 4.12
N GLN A 13 -16.67 -6.27 5.04
CA GLN A 13 -16.66 -7.73 4.86
C GLN A 13 -17.59 -8.20 3.73
N ARG A 14 -18.73 -7.51 3.51
CA ARG A 14 -19.70 -7.88 2.46
C ARG A 14 -19.30 -7.45 1.04
N PHE A 15 -18.32 -6.55 0.90
CA PHE A 15 -17.75 -6.21 -0.41
C PHE A 15 -16.64 -7.19 -0.84
N ALA A 16 -16.05 -7.93 0.09
CA ALA A 16 -15.08 -8.99 -0.20
C ALA A 16 -15.74 -10.37 -0.44
N GLU A 17 -16.97 -10.59 0.02
CA GLU A 17 -17.67 -11.88 -0.08
C GLU A 17 -18.64 -11.99 -1.29
N ASN A 18 -18.75 -10.96 -2.15
CA ASN A 18 -19.61 -11.00 -3.34
C ASN A 18 -18.87 -11.23 -4.67
N LEU A 19 -17.61 -11.66 -4.61
CA LEU A 19 -16.82 -12.04 -5.80
C LEU A 19 -16.48 -13.53 -5.84
N VAL A 20 -17.05 -14.33 -4.94
CA VAL A 20 -16.82 -15.77 -4.87
C VAL A 20 -18.15 -16.47 -4.55
N PHE A 21 -18.55 -17.38 -5.45
CA PHE A 21 -19.73 -18.27 -5.44
C PHE A 21 -21.11 -17.70 -5.82
N ASN A 22 -21.41 -17.70 -7.13
CA ASN A 22 -22.30 -18.70 -7.76
C ASN A 22 -22.80 -18.20 -9.13
N GLU A 23 -22.07 -18.55 -10.19
CA GLU A 23 -22.66 -18.88 -11.49
C GLU A 23 -22.00 -20.17 -11.95
N ALA A 24 -22.83 -21.05 -12.48
CA ALA A 24 -22.73 -22.49 -12.39
C ALA A 24 -21.76 -23.12 -13.42
N PRO A 25 -21.38 -24.39 -13.19
CA PRO A 25 -20.27 -25.06 -13.82
C PRO A 25 -20.68 -25.66 -15.18
N LYS A 26 -19.76 -25.62 -16.15
CA LYS A 26 -19.59 -26.58 -17.27
C LYS A 26 -18.65 -25.97 -18.32
N LEU A 27 -17.35 -26.02 -18.09
CA LEU A 27 -16.38 -25.83 -19.17
C LEU A 27 -15.01 -26.48 -18.89
N ILE A 28 -14.98 -27.64 -18.22
CA ILE A 28 -13.72 -28.31 -17.83
C ILE A 28 -13.20 -29.30 -18.89
N GLN A 29 -13.90 -29.55 -20.00
CA GLN A 29 -13.55 -30.72 -20.85
C GLN A 29 -12.98 -30.48 -22.25
N HIS A 30 -12.75 -29.24 -22.72
CA HIS A 30 -12.18 -29.05 -24.08
C HIS A 30 -10.95 -28.12 -24.19
N GLY A 31 -10.45 -27.55 -23.10
CA GLY A 31 -9.34 -26.57 -23.15
C GLY A 31 -7.92 -27.13 -23.01
N ILE A 32 -7.76 -28.39 -22.59
CA ILE A 32 -6.45 -28.92 -22.17
C ILE A 32 -5.53 -29.24 -23.37
N ARG A 33 -6.06 -29.33 -24.60
CA ARG A 33 -5.27 -29.76 -25.77
C ARG A 33 -4.65 -28.63 -26.60
N MET A 34 -5.08 -27.38 -26.43
CA MET A 34 -4.40 -26.22 -27.06
C MET A 34 -3.30 -25.61 -26.18
N GLY A 35 -3.22 -25.97 -24.90
CA GLY A 35 -2.32 -25.32 -23.93
C GLY A 35 -0.86 -25.76 -23.98
N ILE A 36 -0.53 -26.90 -24.61
CA ILE A 36 0.82 -27.47 -24.54
C ILE A 36 1.76 -26.87 -25.61
N ASP A 37 1.26 -26.51 -26.80
CA ASP A 37 2.12 -26.00 -27.88
C ASP A 37 2.51 -24.52 -27.69
N ALA A 38 1.69 -23.73 -26.98
CA ALA A 38 2.04 -22.35 -26.60
C ALA A 38 3.04 -22.26 -25.42
N LEU A 39 3.15 -23.33 -24.62
CA LEU A 39 4.05 -23.40 -23.47
C LEU A 39 5.52 -23.64 -23.84
N LEU A 40 5.83 -24.03 -25.08
CA LEU A 40 7.21 -24.18 -25.53
C LEU A 40 7.77 -22.92 -26.22
N ALA A 41 6.92 -22.00 -26.70
CA ALA A 41 7.36 -20.77 -27.36
C ALA A 41 7.61 -19.58 -26.42
N SER A 42 7.21 -19.68 -25.15
CA SER A 42 7.22 -18.56 -24.19
C SER A 42 8.35 -18.63 -23.16
N THR A 43 9.27 -19.59 -23.28
CA THR A 43 10.48 -19.57 -22.45
C THR A 43 11.42 -18.47 -22.93
N ILE A 44 11.42 -17.39 -22.16
CA ILE A 44 12.35 -16.24 -22.17
C ILE A 44 12.01 -15.15 -23.21
N ALA A 45 10.78 -14.65 -23.17
CA ALA A 45 10.58 -13.22 -23.45
C ALA A 45 10.91 -12.45 -22.16
N THR A 46 12.18 -12.07 -21.99
CA THR A 46 12.56 -11.08 -20.99
C THR A 46 11.93 -9.75 -21.43
N GLU A 47 10.82 -9.36 -20.80
CA GLU A 47 10.32 -8.00 -20.97
C GLU A 47 11.46 -7.02 -20.63
N PRO A 48 11.80 -6.07 -21.52
CA PRO A 48 12.77 -5.05 -21.18
C PRO A 48 12.27 -4.31 -19.94
N PRO A 49 13.14 -4.06 -18.93
CA PRO A 49 12.72 -3.35 -17.74
C PRO A 49 12.12 -2.01 -18.16
N THR A 50 10.88 -1.77 -17.76
CA THR A 50 10.17 -0.52 -18.01
C THR A 50 11.08 0.63 -17.59
N ALA A 51 11.44 1.51 -18.53
CA ALA A 51 12.37 2.60 -18.27
C ALA A 51 11.82 3.46 -17.14
N ILE A 52 12.46 3.35 -15.97
CA ILE A 52 12.07 4.07 -14.77
C ILE A 52 12.37 5.55 -15.03
N THR A 53 11.38 6.42 -14.88
CA THR A 53 11.46 7.88 -15.07
C THR A 53 12.83 8.44 -14.65
N ALA A 54 13.54 9.01 -15.62
CA ALA A 54 14.83 9.65 -15.41
C ALA A 54 14.66 10.89 -14.53
N GLY A 55 14.83 10.74 -13.22
CA GLY A 55 14.74 11.87 -12.28
C GLY A 55 14.63 11.47 -10.81
N ARG A 56 14.03 10.32 -10.51
CA ARG A 56 13.96 9.83 -9.11
C ARG A 56 15.18 8.95 -8.80
N PRO A 57 15.94 9.21 -7.72
CA PRO A 57 16.96 8.28 -7.26
C PRO A 57 16.30 6.97 -6.86
N VAL A 58 16.31 5.99 -7.76
CA VAL A 58 15.95 4.62 -7.43
C VAL A 58 17.23 3.99 -6.91
N THR A 59 17.22 3.49 -5.68
CA THR A 59 18.35 2.73 -5.15
C THR A 59 18.67 1.62 -6.15
N ARG A 60 19.86 1.64 -6.77
CA ARG A 60 20.28 0.62 -7.76
C ARG A 60 20.34 -0.79 -7.17
N SER A 61 20.28 -0.91 -5.86
CA SER A 61 20.41 -2.16 -5.10
C SER A 61 19.32 -2.29 -4.03
N SER A 62 18.05 -2.32 -4.42
CA SER A 62 17.02 -2.87 -3.54
C SER A 62 17.09 -4.41 -3.59
N VAL A 63 17.02 -5.04 -2.42
CA VAL A 63 16.98 -6.51 -2.30
C VAL A 63 15.75 -6.85 -1.47
N PRO A 64 14.91 -7.83 -1.88
CA PRO A 64 13.76 -8.23 -1.09
C PRO A 64 14.18 -8.58 0.34
N THR A 65 13.40 -8.14 1.33
CA THR A 65 13.74 -8.35 2.74
C THR A 65 13.98 -9.82 3.07
N ALA A 66 13.23 -10.73 2.44
CA ALA A 66 13.41 -12.18 2.59
C ALA A 66 14.82 -12.70 2.19
N HIS A 67 15.55 -11.96 1.34
CA HIS A 67 16.87 -12.34 0.84
C HIS A 67 18.02 -11.69 1.63
N ARG A 68 17.70 -10.85 2.63
CA ARG A 68 18.67 -10.22 3.54
C ARG A 68 18.14 -10.24 4.97
N ALA A 69 18.34 -11.36 5.65
CA ALA A 69 18.09 -11.46 7.08
C ALA A 69 18.95 -10.43 7.83
N ARG A 70 18.30 -9.62 8.64
CA ARG A 70 18.88 -8.56 9.48
C ARG A 70 18.00 -8.44 10.71
N GLU A 71 18.62 -8.21 11.86
CA GLU A 71 17.87 -7.80 13.05
C GLU A 71 17.35 -6.39 12.80
N VAL A 72 16.04 -6.20 12.95
CA VAL A 72 15.42 -4.88 12.95
C VAL A 72 14.98 -4.62 14.39
N SER A 73 15.70 -3.75 15.08
CA SER A 73 15.31 -3.27 16.39
C SER A 73 14.64 -1.90 16.25
N TYR A 74 13.57 -1.70 17.01
CA TYR A 74 12.88 -0.44 17.15
C TYR A 74 12.97 -0.04 18.63
N ALA A 75 13.50 1.15 18.88
CA ALA A 75 13.77 1.68 20.21
C ALA A 75 13.37 3.16 20.27
N PRO A 76 12.06 3.46 20.27
CA PRO A 76 11.56 4.84 20.32
C PRO A 76 11.77 5.44 21.71
N ASP A 77 11.67 6.78 21.79
CA ASP A 77 11.43 7.43 23.07
C ASP A 77 9.96 7.23 23.49
N LEU A 78 9.72 6.71 24.69
CA LEU A 78 8.36 6.43 25.18
C LEU A 78 7.73 7.67 25.83
N ASP A 79 7.91 8.84 25.21
CA ASP A 79 7.42 10.13 25.71
C ASP A 79 6.01 10.49 25.19
N GLY A 80 5.43 9.60 24.37
CA GLY A 80 4.11 9.75 23.77
C GLY A 80 4.09 10.69 22.57
N ARG A 81 5.25 11.12 22.08
CA ARG A 81 5.36 11.97 20.89
C ARG A 81 5.94 11.18 19.73
N ALA A 82 5.55 11.58 18.53
CA ALA A 82 6.07 10.95 17.32
C ALA A 82 7.50 11.40 17.01
N ASP A 83 8.35 10.45 16.64
CA ASP A 83 9.74 10.67 16.26
C ASP A 83 9.93 10.69 14.73
N PRO A 84 10.95 11.40 14.20
CA PRO A 84 11.27 11.33 12.78
C PRO A 84 11.53 9.89 12.32
N GLY A 85 10.88 9.50 11.22
CA GLY A 85 10.90 8.14 10.68
C GLY A 85 9.68 7.30 11.07
N GLU A 86 8.85 7.76 12.00
CA GLU A 86 7.62 7.08 12.38
C GLU A 86 6.45 7.45 11.47
N ILE A 87 5.54 6.51 11.28
CA ILE A 87 4.25 6.75 10.63
C ILE A 87 3.18 6.77 11.71
N VAL A 88 2.47 7.90 11.80
CA VAL A 88 1.39 8.08 12.77
C VAL A 88 0.06 8.29 12.07
N TRP A 89 -1.01 7.80 12.67
CA TRP A 89 -2.36 8.13 12.26
C TRP A 89 -2.82 9.38 12.98
N THR A 90 -3.19 10.40 12.22
CA THR A 90 -3.67 11.67 12.77
C THR A 90 -4.83 12.20 11.94
N TRP A 91 -5.65 13.02 12.58
CA TRP A 91 -6.65 13.82 11.89
C TRP A 91 -5.96 14.83 10.97
N VAL A 92 -6.29 14.80 9.69
CA VAL A 92 -5.80 15.74 8.68
C VAL A 92 -6.99 16.48 8.07
N ALA A 93 -6.94 17.80 8.13
CA ALA A 93 -7.96 18.68 7.56
C ALA A 93 -7.96 18.61 6.02
N TYR A 94 -9.10 18.89 5.39
CA TYR A 94 -9.16 19.08 3.95
C TYR A 94 -8.60 20.45 3.55
N GLU A 95 -7.97 20.52 2.37
CA GLU A 95 -7.38 21.76 1.85
C GLU A 95 -8.44 22.83 1.58
N ASP A 96 -9.60 22.44 1.05
CA ASP A 96 -10.71 23.36 0.72
C ASP A 96 -11.53 23.80 1.94
N ASP A 97 -11.61 22.97 2.98
CA ASP A 97 -12.43 23.20 4.17
C ASP A 97 -11.77 22.62 5.43
N PRO A 98 -11.08 23.47 6.22
CA PRO A 98 -10.40 23.04 7.43
C PRO A 98 -11.31 22.54 8.56
N THR A 99 -12.63 22.75 8.47
CA THR A 99 -13.60 22.24 9.45
C THR A 99 -13.88 20.75 9.25
N ARG A 100 -13.51 20.21 8.10
CA ARG A 100 -13.63 18.80 7.73
C ARG A 100 -12.25 18.17 7.65
N GLY A 101 -12.20 16.88 7.93
CA GLY A 101 -10.96 16.13 7.85
C GLY A 101 -11.22 14.63 7.90
N LYS A 102 -10.12 13.88 7.93
CA LYS A 102 -10.13 12.43 8.12
C LYS A 102 -8.80 11.96 8.70
N ASP A 103 -8.84 10.80 9.33
CA ASP A 103 -7.61 10.16 9.80
C ASP A 103 -6.79 9.68 8.61
N ARG A 104 -5.51 10.06 8.59
CA ARG A 104 -4.55 9.66 7.55
C ARG A 104 -3.23 9.22 8.18
N PRO A 105 -2.54 8.26 7.54
CA PRO A 105 -1.14 8.01 7.85
C PRO A 105 -0.27 9.19 7.39
N VAL A 106 0.55 9.70 8.32
CA VAL A 106 1.51 10.77 8.10
C VAL A 106 2.89 10.28 8.51
N LEU A 107 3.86 10.38 7.61
CA LEU A 107 5.27 10.14 7.91
C LEU A 107 5.84 11.38 8.60
N VAL A 108 6.38 11.22 9.80
CA VAL A 108 7.10 12.30 10.49
C VAL A 108 8.51 12.40 9.90
N VAL A 109 8.86 13.59 9.39
CA VAL A 109 10.18 13.83 8.77
C VAL A 109 11.08 14.72 9.62
N GLY A 110 10.51 15.42 10.60
CA GLY A 110 11.27 16.32 11.46
C GLY A 110 10.43 16.96 12.55
N ARG A 111 11.11 17.69 13.43
CA ARG A 111 10.51 18.45 14.52
C ARG A 111 11.23 19.79 14.69
N ASP A 112 10.45 20.84 14.87
CA ASP A 112 10.93 22.12 15.42
C ASP A 112 10.16 22.43 16.70
N ARG A 113 10.82 22.24 17.84
CA ARG A 113 10.25 22.40 19.19
C ARG A 113 8.95 21.61 19.39
N ARG A 114 7.79 22.28 19.25
CA ARG A 114 6.44 21.73 19.41
C ARG A 114 5.76 21.42 18.08
N ILE A 115 6.36 21.81 16.97
CA ILE A 115 5.83 21.64 15.63
C ILE A 115 6.43 20.36 15.04
N LEU A 116 5.58 19.49 14.50
CA LEU A 116 5.99 18.33 13.72
C LEU A 116 5.90 18.66 12.24
N LEU A 117 6.91 18.24 11.50
CA LEU A 117 6.91 18.26 10.04
C LEU A 117 6.53 16.87 9.56
N GLY A 118 5.51 16.78 8.72
CA GLY A 118 4.97 15.51 8.26
C GLY A 118 4.61 15.51 6.78
N LEU A 119 4.71 14.33 6.17
CA LEU A 119 4.28 14.08 4.80
C LEU A 119 3.06 13.16 4.82
N MET A 120 1.96 13.61 4.23
CA MET A 120 0.77 12.78 4.08
C MET A 120 1.06 11.60 3.14
N LEU A 121 0.66 10.40 3.55
CA LEU A 121 0.75 9.23 2.69
C LEU A 121 -0.59 8.98 1.99
N SER A 122 -0.50 8.48 0.76
CA SER A 122 -1.64 8.09 -0.07
C SER A 122 -1.29 6.80 -0.80
N SER A 123 -2.28 5.93 -0.96
CA SER A 123 -2.16 4.74 -1.82
C SER A 123 -2.50 5.05 -3.29
N GLN A 124 -2.93 6.28 -3.58
CA GLN A 124 -3.27 6.72 -4.92
C GLN A 124 -2.05 7.33 -5.61
N ASP A 125 -1.73 6.83 -6.79
CA ASP A 125 -0.55 7.23 -7.58
C ASP A 125 -0.75 8.57 -8.33
N HIS A 126 -1.86 9.29 -8.11
CA HIS A 126 -2.23 10.50 -8.88
C HIS A 126 -1.20 11.64 -8.86
N HIS A 127 -0.29 11.69 -7.87
CA HIS A 127 0.76 12.71 -7.76
C HIS A 127 2.17 12.17 -7.98
N ARG A 128 2.31 10.98 -8.58
CA ARG A 128 3.61 10.33 -8.76
C ARG A 128 4.57 11.16 -9.63
N ASP A 129 4.02 11.96 -10.54
CA ASP A 129 4.75 12.77 -11.50
C ASP A 129 4.66 14.29 -11.21
N ASP A 130 4.14 14.69 -10.05
CA ASP A 130 4.18 16.11 -9.61
C ASP A 130 5.63 16.51 -9.29
N PRO A 131 6.11 17.68 -9.78
CA PRO A 131 7.52 18.09 -9.69
C PRO A 131 8.01 18.40 -8.28
#